data_AF-C5YLJ9-F1
#
_entry.id   AF-C5YLJ9-F1
#
_cell.length_a   1.000
_cell.length_b   1.000
_cell.length_c   1.000
_cell.angle_alpha   90.00
_cell.angle_beta   90.00
_cell.angle_gamma   90.00
#
_symmetry.space_group_name_H-M   'P 1'
#
loop_
_entity.id
_entity.type
_entity.pdbx_description
1 polymer ?
#
loop_
_entity_poly.entity_id
_entity_poly.type
_entity_poly.pdbx_seq_one_letter_code
_entity_poly.pdbx_strand_id
1 'polypeptide(L)'
;MAAAATTKNVMVLLLLALLPLATLSSRAGPSSAYKSHGHSHRSSPSAKHPPPSPSPPSSPPSAPSPAPAATAALVRATCNSTAYYDLCVSALGADPSSATADVRGLSAIAVSVAAANASGGAATAAALAANGTAPTGTAAAASSSTVVDGTVQALLHACAAKYASARDALAAAGDSIALEDYDFASVHVSAAAEYPQVCRTLFRRQRPGQYPAELAAREETLKQLCSVALDIIGLLSNSS
;
A
#
# COMPACT_ATOMS: atom_id res chain seq x y z
N MET A 1 11.67 60.12 21.16
CA MET A 1 12.21 58.80 20.79
C MET A 1 11.08 58.02 20.14
N ALA A 2 11.24 57.72 18.85
CA ALA A 2 10.25 57.03 18.04
C ALA A 2 10.44 55.50 18.13
N ALA A 3 9.34 54.74 18.17
CA ALA A 3 9.36 53.28 18.01
C ALA A 3 8.48 52.91 16.81
N ALA A 4 9.11 52.36 15.78
CA ALA A 4 8.48 51.92 14.54
C ALA A 4 7.96 50.48 14.68
N ALA A 5 6.71 50.27 14.28
CA ALA A 5 6.04 48.97 14.24
C ALA A 5 6.41 48.19 12.96
N THR A 6 6.59 46.88 13.11
CA THR A 6 7.02 45.93 12.07
C THR A 6 5.84 45.41 11.24
N THR A 7 5.58 46.06 10.11
CA THR A 7 4.63 45.60 9.08
C THR A 7 5.36 44.76 8.02
N LYS A 8 5.50 43.44 8.21
CA LYS A 8 6.05 42.56 7.16
C LYS A 8 5.32 41.24 6.91
N ASN A 9 4.36 40.82 7.75
CA ASN A 9 3.73 39.50 7.61
C ASN A 9 2.34 39.48 6.92
N VAL A 10 1.78 40.63 6.53
CA VAL A 10 0.44 40.68 5.91
C VAL A 10 0.49 40.49 4.38
N MET A 11 1.64 40.75 3.74
CA MET A 11 1.73 40.77 2.28
C MET A 11 1.88 39.38 1.64
N VAL A 12 2.33 38.37 2.39
CA VAL A 12 2.51 36.99 1.88
C VAL A 12 1.16 36.25 1.80
N LEU A 13 0.21 36.57 2.69
CA LEU A 13 -1.12 35.96 2.69
C LEU A 13 -2.02 36.45 1.55
N LEU A 14 -1.77 37.65 1.01
CA LEU A 14 -2.56 38.22 -0.08
C LEU A 14 -2.17 37.71 -1.47
N LEU A 15 -0.96 37.16 -1.63
CA LEU A 15 -0.45 36.67 -2.92
C LEU A 15 -0.92 35.25 -3.30
N LEU A 16 -1.46 34.48 -2.36
CA LEU A 16 -1.96 33.12 -2.63
C LEU A 16 -3.41 33.06 -3.12
N ALA A 17 -4.11 34.20 -3.23
CA ALA A 17 -5.52 34.28 -3.60
C ALA A 17 -5.79 34.60 -5.09
N LEU A 18 -4.76 34.66 -5.96
CA LEU A 18 -4.90 35.13 -7.35
C LEU A 18 -4.42 34.17 -8.44
N LEU A 19 -4.30 32.86 -8.20
CA LEU A 19 -4.08 31.91 -9.31
C LEU A 19 -5.41 31.42 -9.90
N PRO A 20 -5.68 31.64 -11.21
CA PRO A 20 -6.87 31.13 -11.87
C PRO A 20 -6.80 29.61 -12.04
N LEU A 21 -7.89 28.93 -11.67
CA LEU A 21 -8.15 27.53 -11.98
C LEU A 21 -8.19 27.34 -13.50
N ALA A 22 -7.10 26.83 -14.08
CA ALA A 22 -7.13 26.26 -15.42
C ALA A 22 -7.85 24.91 -15.35
N THR A 23 -9.00 24.86 -16.00
CA THR A 23 -9.87 23.69 -16.18
C THR A 23 -9.12 22.55 -16.88
N LEU A 24 -8.93 21.41 -16.21
CA LEU A 24 -8.53 20.18 -16.90
C LEU A 24 -9.74 19.61 -17.65
N SER A 25 -9.74 19.82 -18.97
CA SER A 25 -10.63 19.16 -19.91
C SER A 25 -10.55 17.65 -19.79
N SER A 26 -11.72 17.03 -19.62
CA SER A 26 -11.93 15.58 -19.71
C SER A 26 -11.58 15.08 -21.12
N ARG A 27 -10.68 14.10 -21.21
CA ARG A 27 -10.37 13.41 -22.45
C ARG A 27 -11.32 12.22 -22.60
N ALA A 28 -12.45 12.46 -23.26
CA ALA A 28 -13.34 11.40 -23.73
C ALA A 28 -12.65 10.61 -24.85
N GLY A 29 -12.50 9.30 -24.66
CA GLY A 29 -12.03 8.37 -25.69
C GLY A 29 -13.14 8.07 -26.72
N PRO A 30 -12.82 7.96 -28.02
CA PRO A 30 -13.82 7.72 -29.05
C PRO A 30 -14.34 6.27 -29.04
N SER A 31 -15.66 6.15 -29.18
CA SER A 31 -16.38 4.90 -29.41
C SER A 31 -16.02 4.31 -30.77
N SER A 32 -15.50 3.08 -30.79
CA SER A 32 -15.41 2.28 -32.02
C SER A 32 -16.78 1.75 -32.40
N ALA A 33 -17.45 2.44 -33.33
CA ALA A 33 -18.60 1.92 -34.05
C ALA A 33 -18.11 0.99 -35.16
N TYR A 34 -18.14 -0.33 -34.92
CA TYR A 34 -17.99 -1.30 -36.00
C TYR A 34 -19.37 -1.61 -36.60
N LYS A 35 -19.49 -1.33 -37.90
CA LYS A 35 -20.71 -1.41 -38.70
C LYS A 35 -20.86 -2.84 -39.22
N SER A 36 -21.67 -3.66 -38.55
CA SER A 36 -22.05 -4.99 -39.05
C SER A 36 -23.06 -4.84 -40.19
N HIS A 37 -22.63 -5.13 -41.42
CA HIS A 37 -23.53 -5.38 -42.55
C HIS A 37 -23.83 -6.87 -42.61
N GLY A 38 -25.11 -7.22 -42.47
CA GLY A 38 -25.59 -8.55 -42.83
C GLY A 38 -25.75 -8.66 -44.34
N HIS A 39 -25.37 -9.81 -44.89
CA HIS A 39 -25.96 -10.37 -46.10
C HIS A 39 -25.94 -11.90 -46.00
N SER A 40 -27.13 -12.48 -45.89
CA SER A 40 -27.40 -13.89 -46.12
C SER A 40 -27.37 -14.18 -47.61
N HIS A 41 -26.64 -15.20 -48.07
CA HIS A 41 -27.09 -16.02 -49.21
C HIS A 41 -26.62 -17.47 -49.09
N ARG A 42 -27.58 -18.31 -49.45
CA ARG A 42 -27.71 -19.77 -49.42
C ARG A 42 -26.84 -20.43 -50.49
N SER A 43 -26.33 -21.64 -50.24
CA SER A 43 -26.49 -22.85 -51.08
C SER A 43 -25.49 -23.96 -50.71
N SER A 44 -26.02 -25.14 -50.37
CA SER A 44 -25.31 -26.43 -50.32
C SER A 44 -25.00 -26.93 -51.74
N PRO A 45 -23.97 -27.79 -51.90
CA PRO A 45 -24.33 -29.19 -52.16
C PRO A 45 -23.41 -30.23 -51.48
N SER A 46 -23.97 -31.42 -51.36
CA SER A 46 -23.46 -32.65 -50.75
C SER A 46 -22.11 -33.16 -51.28
N ALA A 47 -21.24 -33.63 -50.39
CA ALA A 47 -20.28 -34.70 -50.69
C ALA A 47 -19.76 -35.41 -49.41
N LYS A 48 -20.19 -36.67 -49.26
CA LYS A 48 -19.50 -37.87 -48.74
C LYS A 48 -18.68 -37.77 -47.43
N HIS A 49 -19.18 -38.48 -46.41
CA HIS A 49 -18.50 -38.82 -45.16
C HIS A 49 -17.36 -39.85 -45.38
N PRO A 50 -16.14 -39.63 -44.85
CA PRO A 50 -15.19 -40.70 -44.55
C PRO A 50 -15.45 -41.31 -43.15
N PRO A 51 -15.01 -42.56 -42.90
CA PRO A 51 -15.28 -43.29 -41.65
C PRO A 51 -14.51 -42.69 -40.44
N PRO A 52 -14.98 -42.94 -39.20
CA PRO A 52 -14.31 -42.43 -38.00
C PRO A 52 -12.98 -43.14 -37.74
N SER A 53 -11.93 -42.35 -37.49
CA SER A 53 -10.65 -42.83 -36.97
C SER A 53 -10.81 -43.33 -35.52
N PRO A 54 -10.09 -44.38 -35.09
CA PRO A 54 -10.14 -44.87 -33.71
C PRO A 54 -9.48 -43.86 -32.74
N SER A 55 -10.09 -43.70 -31.57
CA SER A 55 -9.57 -42.88 -30.48
C SER A 55 -8.20 -43.40 -29.98
N PRO A 56 -7.24 -42.53 -29.63
CA PRO A 56 -6.01 -42.97 -28.99
C PRO A 56 -6.29 -43.48 -27.56
N PRO A 57 -5.48 -44.43 -27.04
CA PRO A 57 -5.66 -44.96 -25.69
C PRO A 57 -5.38 -43.88 -24.64
N SER A 58 -6.13 -43.98 -23.54
CA SER A 58 -6.08 -43.11 -22.36
C SER A 58 -4.65 -42.95 -21.82
N SER A 59 -4.21 -41.71 -21.65
CA SER A 59 -2.99 -41.38 -20.92
C SER A 59 -3.04 -41.95 -19.48
N PRO A 60 -1.93 -42.46 -18.93
CA PRO A 60 -1.87 -42.88 -17.54
C PRO A 60 -2.07 -41.69 -16.58
N PRO A 61 -2.54 -41.93 -15.33
CA PRO A 61 -2.80 -40.87 -14.37
C PRO A 61 -1.51 -40.15 -13.99
N SER A 62 -1.51 -38.82 -14.13
CA SER A 62 -0.44 -37.94 -13.69
C SER A 62 -0.19 -38.12 -12.19
N ALA A 63 1.07 -38.39 -11.83
CA ALA A 63 1.53 -38.31 -10.44
C ALA A 63 1.27 -36.90 -9.85
N PRO A 64 1.01 -36.77 -8.55
CA PRO A 64 0.83 -35.46 -7.92
C PRO A 64 2.13 -34.65 -7.97
N SER A 65 2.06 -33.42 -8.48
CA SER A 65 3.19 -32.51 -8.65
C SER A 65 3.86 -32.11 -7.31
N PRO A 66 5.21 -32.08 -7.23
CA PRO A 66 5.97 -31.68 -6.03
C PRO A 66 6.01 -30.16 -5.75
N ALA A 67 5.35 -29.34 -6.57
CA ALA A 67 5.44 -27.87 -6.52
C ALA A 67 5.01 -27.23 -5.17
N PRO A 68 3.92 -27.63 -4.50
CA PRO A 68 3.47 -26.95 -3.27
C PRO A 68 4.44 -27.13 -2.09
N ALA A 69 5.09 -28.28 -2.00
CA ALA A 69 6.01 -28.60 -0.90
C ALA A 69 7.36 -27.86 -1.04
N ALA A 70 7.84 -27.72 -2.28
CA ALA A 70 9.07 -26.98 -2.58
C ALA A 70 8.91 -25.48 -2.27
N THR A 71 7.77 -24.88 -2.60
CA THR A 71 7.54 -23.46 -2.32
C THR A 71 7.39 -23.19 -0.82
N ALA A 72 6.64 -24.02 -0.10
CA ALA A 72 6.57 -23.93 1.35
C ALA A 72 7.94 -24.13 2.03
N ALA A 73 8.86 -24.87 1.40
CA ALA A 73 10.25 -24.96 1.86
C ALA A 73 11.04 -23.68 1.57
N LEU A 74 10.88 -23.06 0.40
CA LEU A 74 11.53 -21.79 0.06
C LEU A 74 11.12 -20.67 1.02
N VAL A 75 9.81 -20.48 1.26
CA VAL A 75 9.31 -19.48 2.22
C VAL A 75 9.94 -19.68 3.59
N ARG A 76 9.97 -20.92 4.11
CA ARG A 76 10.59 -21.21 5.41
C ARG A 76 12.10 -20.94 5.41
N ALA A 77 12.80 -21.29 4.32
CA ALA A 77 14.23 -21.04 4.20
C ALA A 77 14.55 -19.54 4.17
N THR A 78 13.80 -18.76 3.39
CA THR A 78 13.89 -17.30 3.35
C THR A 78 13.60 -16.68 4.72
N CYS A 79 12.51 -17.08 5.38
CA CYS A 79 12.13 -16.54 6.69
C CYS A 79 13.11 -16.91 7.80
N ASN A 80 13.88 -17.98 7.67
CA ASN A 80 14.90 -18.37 8.65
C ASN A 80 16.04 -17.35 8.78
N SER A 81 16.21 -16.48 7.78
CA SER A 81 17.18 -15.38 7.80
C SER A 81 16.58 -14.05 8.28
N THR A 82 15.34 -14.06 8.79
CA THR A 82 14.63 -12.85 9.22
C THR A 82 14.56 -12.77 10.75
N ALA A 83 14.56 -11.56 11.28
CA ALA A 83 14.40 -11.31 12.72
C ALA A 83 13.04 -11.73 13.27
N TYR A 84 12.01 -11.86 12.42
CA TYR A 84 10.64 -12.20 12.80
C TYR A 84 10.11 -13.37 11.97
N TYR A 85 10.64 -14.57 12.24
CA TYR A 85 10.32 -15.79 11.50
C TYR A 85 8.81 -16.05 11.33
N ASP A 86 8.07 -16.10 12.44
CA ASP A 86 6.63 -16.44 12.39
C ASP A 86 5.82 -15.39 11.63
N LEU A 87 6.16 -14.11 11.81
CA LEU A 87 5.55 -13.01 11.06
C LEU A 87 5.84 -13.14 9.57
N CYS A 88 7.08 -13.44 9.20
CA CYS A 88 7.48 -13.65 7.81
C CYS A 88 6.71 -14.81 7.17
N VAL A 89 6.66 -15.97 7.83
CA VAL A 89 5.95 -17.16 7.31
C VAL A 89 4.46 -16.87 7.17
N SER A 90 3.85 -16.21 8.16
CA SER A 90 2.45 -15.81 8.10
C SER A 90 2.17 -14.81 6.97
N ALA A 91 3.04 -13.80 6.81
CA ALA A 91 2.87 -12.75 5.81
C ALA A 91 2.98 -13.30 4.39
N LEU A 92 4.04 -14.08 4.12
CA LEU A 92 4.26 -14.67 2.80
C LEU A 92 3.25 -15.80 2.51
N GLY A 93 2.93 -16.62 3.50
CA GLY A 93 1.97 -17.73 3.34
C GLY A 93 0.53 -17.29 3.08
N ALA A 94 0.17 -16.07 3.47
CA ALA A 94 -1.15 -15.49 3.18
C ALA A 94 -1.30 -15.02 1.73
N ASP A 95 -0.20 -14.79 1.01
CA ASP A 95 -0.23 -14.39 -0.39
C ASP A 95 -0.12 -15.62 -1.32
N PRO A 96 -1.14 -15.93 -2.14
CA PRO A 96 -1.09 -17.07 -3.04
C PRO A 96 0.02 -16.97 -4.10
N SER A 97 0.49 -15.75 -4.41
CA SER A 97 1.58 -15.51 -5.36
C SER A 97 2.91 -16.05 -4.85
N SER A 98 3.05 -16.25 -3.53
CA SER A 98 4.21 -16.89 -2.94
C SER A 98 4.44 -18.30 -3.51
N ALA A 99 3.40 -18.99 -3.97
CA ALA A 99 3.45 -20.35 -4.53
C ALA A 99 4.42 -20.51 -5.72
N THR A 100 4.70 -19.43 -6.45
CA THR A 100 5.58 -19.43 -7.63
C THR A 100 6.71 -18.40 -7.53
N ALA A 101 6.85 -17.71 -6.39
CA ALA A 101 7.84 -16.66 -6.20
C ALA A 101 9.23 -17.26 -5.94
N ASP A 102 10.26 -16.66 -6.53
CA ASP A 102 11.65 -16.79 -6.08
C ASP A 102 11.92 -15.82 -4.91
N VAL A 103 13.15 -15.76 -4.41
CA VAL A 103 13.49 -14.88 -3.27
C VAL A 103 13.22 -13.40 -3.59
N ARG A 104 13.41 -12.98 -4.85
CA ARG A 104 13.08 -11.62 -5.30
C ARG A 104 11.57 -11.37 -5.27
N GLY A 105 10.78 -12.33 -5.74
CA GLY A 105 9.32 -12.30 -5.64
C GLY A 105 8.84 -12.28 -4.18
N LEU A 106 9.45 -13.08 -3.29
CA LEU A 106 9.13 -13.07 -1.86
C LEU A 106 9.48 -11.73 -1.21
N SER A 107 10.57 -11.08 -1.63
CA SER A 107 10.93 -9.72 -1.21
C SER A 107 9.85 -8.70 -1.61
N ALA A 108 9.38 -8.74 -2.86
CA ALA A 108 8.31 -7.88 -3.34
C ALA A 108 6.99 -8.10 -2.59
N ILE A 109 6.66 -9.36 -2.26
CA ILE A 109 5.48 -9.70 -1.45
C ILE A 109 5.62 -9.13 -0.03
N ALA A 110 6.79 -9.29 0.61
CA ALA A 110 7.02 -8.75 1.96
C ALA A 110 6.83 -7.22 2.02
N VAL A 111 7.36 -6.49 1.03
CA VAL A 111 7.17 -5.04 0.89
C VAL A 111 5.70 -4.68 0.65
N SER A 112 4.98 -5.46 -0.18
CA SER A 112 3.55 -5.27 -0.43
C SER A 112 2.70 -5.45 0.84
N VAL A 113 3.00 -6.47 1.66
CA VAL A 113 2.33 -6.70 2.94
C VAL A 113 2.57 -5.53 3.90
N ALA A 114 3.80 -5.00 3.97
CA ALA A 114 4.09 -3.80 4.74
C ALA A 114 3.29 -2.59 4.22
N ALA A 115 3.17 -2.41 2.89
CA ALA A 115 2.42 -1.31 2.29
C ALA A 115 0.91 -1.40 2.59
N ALA A 116 0.37 -2.61 2.60
CA ALA A 116 -1.01 -2.86 3.02
C ALA A 116 -1.23 -2.53 4.50
N ASN A 117 -0.28 -2.89 5.38
CA ASN A 117 -0.33 -2.50 6.79
C ASN A 117 -0.33 -0.97 6.96
N ALA A 118 0.57 -0.27 6.26
CA ALA A 118 0.65 1.18 6.26
C ALA A 118 -0.66 1.84 5.76
N SER A 119 -1.24 1.30 4.69
CA SER A 119 -2.55 1.73 4.18
C SER A 119 -3.66 1.57 5.23
N GLY A 120 -3.66 0.44 5.94
CA GLY A 120 -4.58 0.21 7.07
C GLY A 120 -4.35 1.18 8.22
N GLY A 121 -3.11 1.58 8.49
CA GLY A 121 -2.75 2.63 9.45
C GLY A 121 -3.32 3.99 9.08
N ALA A 122 -3.19 4.38 7.81
CA ALA A 122 -3.76 5.62 7.30
C ALA A 122 -5.30 5.65 7.44
N ALA A 123 -5.95 4.56 7.05
CA ALA A 123 -7.40 4.41 7.19
C ALA A 123 -7.86 4.44 8.65
N THR A 124 -7.12 3.78 9.55
CA THR A 124 -7.42 3.78 11.00
C THR A 124 -7.31 5.18 11.58
N ALA A 125 -6.24 5.92 11.26
CA ALA A 125 -6.06 7.29 11.73
C ALA A 125 -7.19 8.21 11.20
N ALA A 126 -7.58 8.07 9.93
CA ALA A 126 -8.67 8.83 9.34
C ALA A 126 -10.04 8.53 10.00
N ALA A 127 -10.32 7.25 10.28
CA ALA A 127 -11.55 6.84 10.96
C ALA A 127 -11.63 7.39 12.39
N LEU A 128 -10.51 7.34 13.13
CA LEU A 128 -10.42 7.93 14.46
C LEU A 128 -10.65 9.45 14.42
N ALA A 129 -10.13 10.14 13.39
CA ALA A 129 -10.34 11.57 13.21
C ALA A 129 -11.81 11.92 12.96
N ALA A 130 -12.52 11.09 12.17
CA ALA A 130 -13.93 11.28 11.87
C ALA A 130 -14.83 11.02 13.09
N ASN A 131 -14.51 10.02 13.92
CA ASN A 131 -15.31 9.72 15.11
C ASN A 131 -15.25 10.83 16.18
N GLY A 132 -14.25 11.71 16.14
CA GLY A 132 -14.18 12.91 16.98
C GLY A 132 -15.13 14.04 16.55
N THR A 133 -15.82 13.92 15.41
CA THR A 133 -16.67 14.98 14.82
C THR A 133 -18.18 14.79 15.02
N ALA A 134 -18.62 14.00 16.01
CA ALA A 134 -20.04 13.92 16.35
C ALA A 134 -20.63 15.34 16.56
N PRO A 135 -21.79 15.68 15.97
CA PRO A 135 -22.35 17.02 16.06
C PRO A 135 -22.82 17.25 17.49
N THR A 136 -21.98 17.91 18.30
CA THR A 136 -22.39 18.40 19.61
C THR A 136 -23.44 19.48 19.38
N GLY A 137 -24.69 19.08 19.54
CA GLY A 137 -25.83 19.97 19.47
C GLY A 137 -25.68 21.16 20.40
N THR A 138 -26.14 22.31 19.90
CA THR A 138 -26.39 23.57 20.60
C THR A 138 -25.18 24.30 21.20
N ALA A 139 -24.95 25.50 20.66
CA ALA A 139 -24.04 26.50 21.15
C ALA A 139 -24.35 26.91 22.61
N ALA A 140 -23.54 26.45 23.55
CA ALA A 140 -23.20 27.14 24.79
C ALA A 140 -22.01 26.41 25.46
N ALA A 141 -21.01 27.16 25.91
CA ALA A 141 -19.72 26.72 26.49
C ALA A 141 -18.62 26.28 25.51
N ALA A 142 -18.35 27.10 24.49
CA ALA A 142 -17.05 27.07 23.80
C ALA A 142 -15.98 27.75 24.68
N SER A 143 -15.25 26.98 25.47
CA SER A 143 -13.90 27.31 25.95
C SER A 143 -13.27 26.07 26.60
N SER A 144 -12.05 25.74 26.17
CA SER A 144 -11.23 24.58 26.58
C SER A 144 -11.51 23.25 25.86
N SER A 145 -12.71 22.66 25.91
CA SER A 145 -12.93 21.30 25.36
C SER A 145 -12.95 21.23 23.82
N THR A 146 -13.45 22.26 23.13
CA THR A 146 -13.52 22.26 21.65
C THR A 146 -12.15 22.37 20.97
N VAL A 147 -11.23 23.16 21.54
CA VAL A 147 -9.83 23.24 21.07
C VAL A 147 -9.13 21.90 21.31
N VAL A 148 -9.55 21.21 22.38
CA VAL A 148 -8.95 19.96 22.79
C VAL A 148 -9.24 18.85 21.77
N ASP A 149 -10.48 18.74 21.32
CA ASP A 149 -10.88 17.75 20.32
C ASP A 149 -10.30 18.09 18.93
N GLY A 150 -10.27 19.37 18.56
CA GLY A 150 -9.63 19.83 17.32
C GLY A 150 -8.14 19.50 17.22
N THR A 151 -7.42 19.53 18.36
CA THR A 151 -6.00 19.16 18.40
C THR A 151 -5.81 17.66 18.16
N VAL A 152 -6.62 16.81 18.79
CA VAL A 152 -6.56 15.34 18.57
C VAL A 152 -6.91 15.00 17.12
N GLN A 153 -7.93 15.64 16.56
CA GLN A 153 -8.30 15.47 15.16
C GLN A 153 -7.17 15.86 14.21
N ALA A 154 -6.51 17.01 14.43
CA ALA A 154 -5.37 17.44 13.63
C ALA A 154 -4.18 16.47 13.71
N LEU A 155 -3.90 15.94 14.91
CA LEU A 155 -2.87 14.91 15.12
C LEU A 155 -3.20 13.63 14.34
N LEU A 156 -4.45 13.19 14.35
CA LEU A 156 -4.89 11.99 13.62
C LEU A 156 -4.83 12.18 12.10
N HIS A 157 -5.19 13.35 11.58
CA HIS A 157 -4.97 13.66 10.16
C HIS A 157 -3.49 13.67 9.78
N ALA A 158 -2.62 14.25 10.62
CA ALA A 158 -1.18 14.21 10.41
C ALA A 158 -0.67 12.76 10.40
N CYS A 159 -1.20 11.91 11.28
CA CYS A 159 -0.89 10.48 11.29
C CYS A 159 -1.32 9.75 10.03
N ALA A 160 -2.53 10.00 9.54
CA ALA A 160 -3.01 9.42 8.29
C ALA A 160 -2.06 9.76 7.13
N ALA A 161 -1.60 11.01 7.06
CA ALA A 161 -0.63 11.45 6.06
C ALA A 161 0.73 10.74 6.20
N LYS A 162 1.23 10.53 7.43
CA LYS A 162 2.50 9.83 7.66
C LYS A 162 2.44 8.36 7.28
N TYR A 163 1.34 7.68 7.58
CA TYR A 163 1.12 6.31 7.11
C TYR A 163 0.98 6.23 5.58
N ALA A 164 0.37 7.23 4.94
CA ALA A 164 0.35 7.32 3.47
C ALA A 164 1.77 7.49 2.89
N SER A 165 2.61 8.33 3.48
CA SER A 165 4.03 8.44 3.09
C SER A 165 4.80 7.13 3.27
N ALA A 166 4.52 6.36 4.33
CA ALA A 166 5.11 5.03 4.52
C ALA A 166 4.71 4.06 3.41
N ARG A 167 3.43 4.03 3.05
CA ARG A 167 2.93 3.23 1.92
C ARG A 167 3.62 3.63 0.61
N ASP A 168 3.72 4.93 0.33
CA ASP A 168 4.32 5.42 -0.92
C ASP A 168 5.82 5.08 -1.00
N ALA A 169 6.55 5.16 0.12
CA ALA A 169 7.92 4.68 0.19
C ALA A 169 8.03 3.17 -0.05
N LEU A 170 7.12 2.36 0.51
CA LEU A 170 7.10 0.91 0.26
C LEU A 170 6.76 0.57 -1.20
N ALA A 171 5.88 1.34 -1.84
CA ALA A 171 5.63 1.19 -3.27
C ALA A 171 6.91 1.46 -4.09
N ALA A 172 7.65 2.53 -3.76
CA ALA A 172 8.93 2.81 -4.39
C ALA A 172 9.98 1.71 -4.12
N ALA A 173 10.00 1.10 -2.94
CA ALA A 173 10.83 -0.08 -2.68
C ALA A 173 10.48 -1.26 -3.60
N GLY A 174 9.19 -1.47 -3.87
CA GLY A 174 8.72 -2.47 -4.84
C GLY A 174 9.25 -2.21 -6.24
N ASP A 175 9.22 -0.94 -6.68
CA ASP A 175 9.79 -0.53 -7.98
C ASP A 175 11.31 -0.75 -8.03
N SER A 176 12.03 -0.44 -6.94
CA SER A 176 13.47 -0.69 -6.83
C SER A 176 13.81 -2.19 -6.88
N ILE A 177 13.04 -3.05 -6.20
CA ILE A 177 13.18 -4.51 -6.30
C ILE A 177 12.92 -4.96 -7.75
N ALA A 178 11.95 -4.35 -8.44
CA ALA A 178 11.66 -4.66 -9.81
C ALA A 178 12.84 -4.35 -10.75
N LEU A 179 13.59 -3.28 -10.45
CA LEU A 179 14.80 -2.86 -11.15
C LEU A 179 16.09 -3.50 -10.62
N GLU A 180 15.99 -4.39 -9.62
CA GLU A 180 17.12 -5.03 -8.94
C GLU A 180 18.06 -4.03 -8.23
N ASP A 181 17.55 -2.84 -7.89
CA ASP A 181 18.24 -1.82 -7.10
C ASP A 181 17.96 -2.04 -5.60
N TYR A 182 18.59 -3.07 -5.03
CA TYR A 182 18.33 -3.52 -3.66
C TYR A 182 18.80 -2.52 -2.60
N ASP A 183 19.81 -1.71 -2.91
CA ASP A 183 20.28 -0.64 -2.03
C ASP A 183 19.21 0.45 -1.91
N PHE A 184 18.62 0.87 -3.03
CA PHE A 184 17.55 1.87 -3.01
C PHE A 184 16.25 1.31 -2.42
N ALA A 185 15.95 0.03 -2.66
CA ALA A 185 14.85 -0.66 -1.99
C ALA A 185 15.00 -0.62 -0.46
N SER A 186 16.21 -0.92 0.05
CA SER A 186 16.50 -0.89 1.49
C SER A 186 16.34 0.51 2.10
N VAL A 187 16.77 1.55 1.39
CA VAL A 187 16.56 2.96 1.80
C VAL A 187 15.07 3.27 1.92
N HIS A 188 14.27 2.88 0.94
CA HIS A 188 12.84 3.12 0.95
C HIS A 188 12.10 2.39 2.08
N VAL A 189 12.41 1.11 2.32
CA VAL A 189 11.81 0.33 3.42
C VAL A 189 12.20 0.93 4.78
N SER A 190 13.46 1.34 4.94
CA SER A 190 13.95 1.99 6.17
C SER A 190 13.21 3.31 6.42
N ALA A 191 13.02 4.14 5.39
CA ALA A 191 12.24 5.37 5.50
C ALA A 191 10.78 5.10 5.89
N ALA A 192 10.18 4.05 5.33
CA ALA A 192 8.81 3.66 5.61
C ALA A 192 8.56 3.35 7.09
N ALA A 193 9.51 2.70 7.76
CA ALA A 193 9.41 2.35 9.18
C ALA A 193 9.40 3.58 10.10
N GLU A 194 10.00 4.69 9.67
CA GLU A 194 10.17 5.90 10.48
C GLU A 194 8.99 6.87 10.39
N TYR A 195 8.26 6.91 9.26
CA TYR A 195 7.16 7.88 9.11
C TYR A 195 6.10 7.77 10.22
N PRO A 196 5.61 6.57 10.61
CA PRO A 196 4.62 6.46 11.67
C PRO A 196 5.15 6.86 13.05
N GLN A 197 6.45 6.76 13.33
CA GLN A 197 7.04 7.17 14.62
C GLN A 197 6.82 8.67 14.93
N VAL A 198 6.64 9.47 13.88
CA VAL A 198 6.28 10.88 14.00
C VAL A 198 4.96 11.04 14.76
N CYS A 199 3.99 10.14 14.59
CA CYS A 199 2.73 10.15 15.31
C CYS A 199 2.92 10.13 16.82
N ARG A 200 3.61 9.10 17.32
CA ARG A 200 3.89 8.93 18.73
C ARG A 200 4.59 10.17 19.31
N THR A 201 5.52 10.75 18.54
CA THR A 201 6.23 11.97 18.94
C THR A 201 5.30 13.19 19.02
N LEU A 202 4.41 13.37 18.05
CA LEU A 202 3.44 14.47 18.04
C LEU A 202 2.43 14.34 19.20
N PHE A 203 1.87 13.15 19.40
CA PHE A 203 0.98 12.88 20.52
C PHE A 203 1.69 13.06 21.86
N ARG A 204 2.91 12.54 22.04
CA ARG A 204 3.66 12.75 23.29
C ARG A 204 3.87 14.23 23.62
N ARG A 205 4.06 15.09 22.61
CA ARG A 205 4.28 16.53 22.80
C ARG A 205 3.00 17.30 23.09
N GLN A 206 1.92 17.00 22.38
CA GLN A 206 0.67 17.79 22.44
C GLN A 206 -0.39 17.16 23.35
N ARG A 207 -0.35 15.84 23.50
CA ARG A 207 -1.34 14.98 24.17
C ARG A 207 -0.71 13.75 24.85
N PRO A 208 0.12 13.96 25.88
CA PRO A 208 0.75 12.85 26.60
C PRO A 208 -0.29 11.82 27.06
N GLY A 209 -0.02 10.54 26.81
CA GLY A 209 -0.90 9.43 27.23
C GLY A 209 -2.15 9.20 26.38
N GLN A 210 -2.40 9.98 25.31
CA GLN A 210 -3.59 9.83 24.46
C GLN A 210 -3.27 9.26 23.07
N TYR A 211 -2.14 8.58 22.88
CA TYR A 211 -1.84 7.94 21.61
C TYR A 211 -2.75 6.70 21.43
N PRO A 212 -3.54 6.59 20.35
CA PRO A 212 -4.47 5.48 20.18
C PRO A 212 -3.76 4.12 20.13
N ALA A 213 -4.29 3.14 20.88
CA ALA A 213 -3.69 1.80 20.99
C ALA A 213 -3.67 1.08 19.63
N GLU A 214 -4.68 1.30 18.80
CA GLU A 214 -4.80 0.74 17.46
C GLU A 214 -3.69 1.26 16.54
N LEU A 215 -3.34 2.56 16.65
CA LEU A 215 -2.22 3.13 15.90
C LEU A 215 -0.87 2.65 16.45
N ALA A 216 -0.74 2.47 17.76
CA ALA A 216 0.46 1.92 18.37
C ALA A 216 0.73 0.47 17.91
N ALA A 217 -0.31 -0.37 17.86
CA ALA A 217 -0.20 -1.75 17.38
C ALA A 217 0.18 -1.83 15.89
N ARG A 218 -0.40 -0.96 15.06
CA ARG A 218 -0.05 -0.88 13.63
C ARG A 218 1.38 -0.39 13.41
N GLU A 219 1.81 0.62 14.17
CA GLU A 219 3.17 1.14 14.11
C GLU A 219 4.21 0.06 14.41
N GLU A 220 3.97 -0.73 15.46
CA GLU A 220 4.85 -1.85 15.82
C GLU A 220 4.83 -2.94 14.75
N THR A 221 3.65 -3.33 14.26
CA THR A 221 3.53 -4.33 13.20
C THR A 221 4.27 -3.88 11.92
N LEU A 222 4.11 -2.62 11.52
CA LEU A 222 4.77 -2.07 10.35
C LEU A 222 6.30 -2.08 10.51
N LYS A 223 6.81 -1.75 11.70
CA LYS A 223 8.25 -1.83 11.99
C LYS A 223 8.78 -3.26 11.81
N GLN A 224 8.07 -4.25 12.32
CA GLN A 224 8.45 -5.66 12.21
C GLN A 224 8.38 -6.14 10.75
N LEU A 225 7.33 -5.76 10.01
CA LEU A 225 7.20 -6.06 8.58
C LEU A 225 8.32 -5.41 7.74
N CYS A 226 8.67 -4.15 8.02
CA CYS A 226 9.81 -3.49 7.37
C CYS A 226 11.13 -4.20 7.70
N SER A 227 11.33 -4.66 8.94
CA SER A 227 12.50 -5.46 9.30
C SER A 227 12.57 -6.77 8.50
N VAL A 228 11.46 -7.50 8.39
CA VAL A 228 11.37 -8.72 7.58
C VAL A 228 11.72 -8.42 6.12
N ALA A 229 11.16 -7.35 5.55
CA ALA A 229 11.46 -6.96 4.17
C ALA A 229 12.95 -6.63 3.97
N LEU A 230 13.57 -5.88 4.89
CA LEU A 230 15.01 -5.57 4.84
C LEU A 230 15.88 -6.83 4.92
N ASP A 231 15.55 -7.76 5.80
CA ASP A 231 16.29 -9.02 5.94
C ASP A 231 16.24 -9.83 4.63
N ILE A 232 15.08 -9.91 3.98
CA ILE A 232 14.93 -10.61 2.69
C ILE A 232 15.66 -9.88 1.56
N ILE A 233 15.58 -8.54 1.50
CA ILE A 233 16.35 -7.73 0.53
C ILE A 233 17.86 -7.97 0.72
N GLY A 234 18.33 -8.04 1.97
CA GLY A 234 19.73 -8.32 2.29
C GLY A 234 20.24 -9.66 1.76
N LEU A 235 19.37 -10.68 1.65
CA LEU A 235 19.71 -11.94 1.00
C LEU A 235 20.02 -11.76 -0.49
N LEU A 236 19.30 -10.85 -1.16
CA LEU A 236 19.49 -10.56 -2.58
C LEU A 236 20.78 -9.77 -2.80
N SER A 237 21.04 -8.75 -1.99
CA SER A 237 22.28 -7.96 -2.08
C SER A 237 23.54 -8.79 -1.84
N ASN A 238 23.48 -9.82 -0.99
CA ASN A 238 24.62 -10.70 -0.72
C ASN A 238 24.78 -11.84 -1.74
N SER A 239 23.83 -12.00 -2.65
CA SER A 239 23.82 -13.02 -3.70
C SER A 239 24.02 -12.46 -5.11
N SER A 240 24.13 -11.13 -5.24
CA SER A 240 24.25 -10.38 -6.51
C SER A 240 25.70 -10.02 -6.84
#